data_AF-A0A3N5BHG1-F1
#
_entry.id   AF-A0A3N5BHG1-F1
#
_cell.length_a   1.000
_cell.length_b   1.000
_cell.length_c   1.000
_cell.angle_alpha   90.00
_cell.angle_beta   90.00
_cell.angle_gamma   90.00
#
_symmetry.space_group_name_H-M   'P 1'
#
loop_
_entity.id
_entity.type
_entity.pdbx_description
1 polymer ?
#
loop_
_entity_poly.entity_id
_entity_poly.type
_entity_poly.pdbx_seq_one_letter_code
_entity_poly.pdbx_strand_id
1 'polypeptide(L)'
;MNVSYDYSQLIDELKSDIDEGLIDPEEVIRVQRGETRLFDHFIVDGIGAYTPYVDYFFSSDDTSEIEVEEIKAKDFLEYMERMNKIM
;
A
#
# COMPACT_ATOMS: atom_id res chain seq x y z
N MET A 1 6.24 19.22 7.37
CA MET A 1 6.66 17.83 7.09
C MET A 1 5.42 17.14 6.57
N ASN A 2 5.45 16.65 5.33
CA ASN A 2 4.33 15.92 4.76
C ASN A 2 4.23 14.56 5.46
N VAL A 3 3.07 14.29 6.02
CA VAL A 3 2.83 13.32 7.12
C VAL A 3 2.48 11.92 6.58
N SER A 4 2.78 11.67 5.31
CA SER A 4 2.32 10.49 4.59
C SER A 4 3.49 9.72 3.98
N TYR A 5 3.34 8.40 3.88
CA TYR A 5 4.29 7.54 3.20
C TYR A 5 4.25 7.88 1.70
N ASP A 6 5.42 8.09 1.11
CA ASP A 6 5.52 8.38 -0.32
C ASP A 6 5.28 7.09 -1.09
N TYR A 7 4.06 6.97 -1.64
CA TYR A 7 3.64 5.82 -2.41
C TYR A 7 4.04 5.91 -3.89
N SER A 8 4.74 6.96 -4.32
CA SER A 8 4.97 7.21 -5.75
C SER A 8 5.63 6.03 -6.46
N GLN A 9 6.67 5.44 -5.86
CA GLN A 9 7.34 4.27 -6.41
C GLN A 9 6.40 3.05 -6.48
N LEU A 10 5.72 2.75 -5.38
CA LEU A 10 4.85 1.56 -5.28
C LEU A 10 3.61 1.67 -6.20
N ILE A 11 3.11 2.90 -6.42
CA ILE A 11 2.07 3.21 -7.40
C ILE A 11 2.56 2.96 -8.82
N ASP A 12 3.76 3.44 -9.16
CA ASP A 12 4.33 3.30 -10.49
C ASP A 12 4.61 1.82 -10.81
N GLU A 13 5.13 1.06 -9.85
CA GLU A 13 5.35 -0.39 -9.97
C GLU A 13 4.05 -1.15 -10.20
N LEU A 14 3.03 -0.95 -9.35
CA LEU A 14 1.75 -1.64 -9.47
C LEU A 14 1.02 -1.28 -10.78
N LYS A 15 1.13 -0.03 -11.25
CA LYS A 15 0.59 0.38 -12.55
C LYS A 15 1.32 -0.30 -13.71
N SER A 16 2.64 -0.40 -13.65
CA SER A 16 3.43 -1.11 -14.67
C SER A 16 3.01 -2.57 -14.74
N ASP A 17 2.88 -3.24 -13.60
CA ASP A 17 2.48 -4.65 -13.54
C ASP A 17 1.05 -4.89 -14.09
N ILE A 18 0.13 -3.96 -13.83
CA ILE A 18 -1.23 -3.99 -14.40
C ILE A 18 -1.18 -3.77 -15.92
N ASP A 19 -0.44 -2.76 -16.38
CA ASP A 19 -0.34 -2.41 -17.81
C ASP A 19 0.35 -3.50 -18.63
N GLU A 20 1.33 -4.19 -18.03
CA GLU A 20 2.03 -5.34 -18.61
C GLU A 20 1.19 -6.63 -18.56
N GLY A 21 0.05 -6.61 -17.85
CA GLY A 21 -0.85 -7.75 -17.69
C GLY A 21 -0.32 -8.84 -16.76
N LEU A 22 0.63 -8.50 -15.88
CA LEU A 22 1.14 -9.37 -14.83
C LEU A 22 0.15 -9.50 -13.67
N ILE A 23 -0.65 -8.46 -13.44
CA ILE A 23 -1.70 -8.41 -12.41
C ILE A 23 -3.01 -7.97 -13.06
N ASP A 24 -4.09 -8.74 -12.87
CA ASP A 24 -5.44 -8.25 -13.19
C ASP A 24 -5.88 -7.25 -12.09
N PRO A 25 -6.42 -6.06 -12.42
CA PRO A 25 -6.91 -5.11 -11.42
C PRO A 25 -7.93 -5.68 -10.43
N GLU A 26 -8.70 -6.70 -10.83
CA GLU A 26 -9.66 -7.39 -9.97
C GLU A 26 -9.05 -8.58 -9.20
N GLU A 27 -7.80 -8.95 -9.48
CA GLU A 27 -7.07 -9.98 -8.73
C GLU A 27 -6.81 -9.53 -7.30
N VAL A 28 -6.86 -10.52 -6.40
CA VAL A 28 -6.47 -10.35 -5.00
C VAL A 28 -4.98 -10.59 -4.88
N ILE A 29 -4.27 -9.55 -4.46
CA ILE A 29 -2.82 -9.57 -4.18
C ILE A 29 -2.58 -9.57 -2.67
N ARG A 30 -1.37 -9.94 -2.27
CA ARG A 30 -0.93 -9.86 -0.88
C ARG A 30 -0.15 -8.58 -0.69
N VAL A 31 -0.37 -7.86 0.40
CA VAL A 31 0.33 -6.61 0.70
C VAL A 31 0.93 -6.65 2.10
N GLN A 32 2.13 -6.11 2.26
CA GLN A 32 2.82 -6.02 3.54
C GLN A 32 2.62 -4.64 4.16
N ARG A 33 2.34 -4.65 5.46
CA ARG A 33 2.36 -3.47 6.32
C ARG A 33 3.77 -3.24 6.86
N GLY A 34 4.22 -2.00 6.84
CA GLY A 34 5.43 -1.57 7.51
C GLY A 34 5.21 -1.36 9.00
N GLU A 35 6.17 -0.69 9.66
CA GLU A 35 6.03 -0.35 11.07
C GLU A 35 4.99 0.74 11.31
N THR A 36 4.21 0.57 12.38
CA THR A 36 3.28 1.59 12.85
C THR A 36 4.03 2.85 13.25
N ARG A 37 3.78 3.95 12.55
CA ARG A 37 4.29 5.26 12.91
C ARG A 37 3.30 5.90 13.89
N LEU A 38 3.78 6.27 15.07
CA LEU A 38 3.01 7.04 16.07
C LEU A 38 3.21 8.53 15.81
N PHE A 39 2.12 9.28 15.78
CA PHE A 39 2.16 10.72 15.51
C PHE A 39 1.85 11.49 16.80
N ASP A 40 2.77 12.34 17.21
CA ASP A 40 2.67 13.18 18.41
C ASP A 40 1.93 14.51 18.16
N HIS A 41 1.75 14.88 16.88
CA HIS A 41 1.01 16.07 16.46
C HIS A 41 0.32 15.86 15.10
N PHE A 42 -0.95 16.26 15.05
CA PHE A 42 -1.84 16.29 13.88
C PHE A 42 -2.53 14.99 13.50
N ILE A 43 -3.69 14.91 14.12
CA ILE A 43 -4.82 14.10 13.78
C ILE A 43 -5.51 14.68 12.53
N VAL A 44 -5.43 13.98 11.40
CA VAL A 44 -6.55 13.97 10.46
C VAL A 44 -7.49 12.86 11.00
N ASP A 45 -8.68 13.22 11.47
CA ASP A 45 -9.77 12.30 11.88
C ASP A 45 -9.54 11.24 13.00
N GLY A 46 -8.93 11.63 14.11
CA GLY A 46 -8.69 10.82 15.31
C GLY A 46 -7.49 9.86 15.29
N ILE A 47 -6.71 9.78 14.20
CA ILE A 47 -5.72 8.71 14.02
C ILE A 47 -4.36 9.11 14.62
N GLY A 48 -4.04 8.60 15.81
CA GLY A 48 -2.74 8.78 16.49
C GLY A 48 -1.64 7.82 16.04
N ALA A 49 -1.96 6.88 15.14
CA ALA A 49 -1.05 5.83 14.68
C ALA A 49 -1.41 5.42 13.24
N TYR A 50 -0.44 5.38 12.34
CA TYR A 50 -0.63 4.95 10.96
C TYR A 50 0.43 3.93 10.55
N THR A 51 -0.03 2.85 9.93
CA THR A 51 0.81 1.73 9.48
C THR A 51 0.75 1.67 7.95
N PRO A 52 1.77 2.19 7.24
CA PRO A 52 1.76 2.22 5.79
C PRO A 52 1.85 0.81 5.23
N TYR A 53 1.28 0.59 4.05
CA TYR A 53 1.77 -0.48 3.18
C TYR A 53 3.16 -0.15 2.66
N VAL A 54 4.02 -1.16 2.54
CA VAL A 54 5.40 -0.99 2.09
C VAL A 54 5.74 -1.87 0.89
N ASP A 55 4.96 -2.93 0.64
CA ASP A 55 5.22 -3.88 -0.43
C ASP A 55 3.96 -4.64 -0.85
N TYR A 56 4.00 -5.27 -2.02
CA TYR A 56 3.00 -6.22 -2.49
C TYR A 56 3.66 -7.45 -3.15
N PHE A 57 2.93 -8.56 -3.14
CA PHE A 57 3.42 -9.85 -3.61
C PHE A 57 2.41 -10.50 -4.54
N PHE A 58 2.93 -11.21 -5.53
CA PHE A 58 2.15 -12.05 -6.41
C PHE A 58 1.61 -13.26 -5.65
N SER A 59 0.53 -13.85 -6.17
CA SER A 59 -0.04 -15.07 -5.61
C SER A 59 0.91 -16.27 -5.64
N SER A 60 1.98 -16.23 -6.45
CA SER A 60 3.03 -17.25 -6.50
C SER A 60 4.14 -17.08 -5.46
N ASP A 61 4.25 -15.92 -4.82
CA ASP A 61 5.36 -15.61 -3.92
C ASP A 61 5.21 -16.33 -2.58
N ASP A 62 6.34 -16.73 -2.01
CA ASP A 62 6.41 -17.29 -0.66
C ASP A 62 6.43 -16.14 0.36
N THR A 63 5.31 -15.94 1.04
CA THR A 63 5.15 -14.92 2.09
C THR A 63 5.04 -15.57 3.48
N SER A 64 5.50 -16.81 3.66
CA SER A 64 5.32 -17.55 4.92
C SER A 64 6.04 -16.93 6.12
N GLU A 65 7.09 -16.14 5.88
CA GLU A 65 7.86 -15.43 6.92
C GLU A 65 7.43 -13.97 7.14
N ILE A 66 6.39 -13.51 6.41
CA ILE A 66 5.98 -12.09 6.40
C ILE A 66 4.48 -12.00 6.73
N GLU A 67 4.12 -11.05 7.61
CA GLU A 67 2.70 -10.73 7.82
C GLU A 67 2.17 -9.94 6.61
N VAL A 68 1.21 -10.53 5.93
CA VAL A 68 0.55 -9.93 4.76
C VAL A 68 -0.96 -9.92 4.95
N GLU A 69 -1.62 -8.97 4.31
CA GLU A 69 -3.07 -8.94 4.17
C GLU A 69 -3.46 -9.05 2.69
N GLU A 70 -4.67 -9.53 2.42
CA GLU A 70 -5.19 -9.69 1.07
C GLU A 70 -6.07 -8.50 0.68
N ILE A 71 -5.84 -7.95 -0.50
CA ILE A 71 -6.58 -6.81 -1.03
C ILE A 71 -6.65 -6.90 -2.56
N LYS A 72 -7.71 -6.36 -3.18
CA LYS A 72 -7.74 -6.26 -4.64
C LYS A 72 -6.70 -5.25 -5.13
N ALA A 73 -6.02 -5.56 -6.22
CA ALA A 73 -4.99 -4.70 -6.80
C ALA A 73 -5.52 -3.27 -7.07
N LYS A 74 -6.73 -3.14 -7.62
CA LYS A 74 -7.36 -1.82 -7.83
C LYS A 74 -7.63 -1.06 -6.53
N ASP A 75 -8.09 -1.75 -5.48
CA ASP A 75 -8.46 -1.12 -4.21
C ASP A 75 -7.19 -0.64 -3.49
N PHE A 76 -6.11 -1.42 -3.62
CA PHE A 76 -4.79 -1.05 -3.14
C PHE A 76 -4.22 0.17 -3.87
N LEU A 77 -4.32 0.20 -5.20
CA LEU A 77 -3.91 1.35 -6.00
C LEU A 77 -4.68 2.63 -5.64
N GLU A 78 -6.01 2.55 -5.55
CA GLU A 78 -6.87 3.67 -5.16
C GLU A 78 -6.53 4.18 -3.75
N TYR A 79 -6.26 3.27 -2.81
CA TYR A 79 -5.80 3.62 -1.47
C TYR A 79 -4.49 4.42 -1.52
N MET A 80 -3.48 3.91 -2.22
CA MET A 80 -2.16 4.54 -2.31
C MET A 80 -2.26 5.92 -2.96
N GLU A 81 -2.99 6.05 -4.06
CA GLU A 81 -3.22 7.34 -4.71
C GLU A 81 -3.94 8.34 -3.79
N ARG A 82 -4.92 7.89 -3.00
CA ARG A 82 -5.61 8.75 -2.04
C ARG A 82 -4.67 9.24 -0.96
N MET A 83 -3.83 8.37 -0.41
CA MET A 83 -2.86 8.73 0.63
C MET A 83 -1.80 9.70 0.07
N ASN A 84 -1.30 9.46 -1.14
CA ASN A 84 -0.28 10.31 -1.77
C ASN A 84 -0.83 11.70 -2.15
N LYS A 85 -2.13 11.84 -2.43
CA LYS A 85 -2.79 13.15 -2.68
C LYS A 85 -2.99 13.99 -1.42
N ILE A 86 -2.89 13.40 -0.23
CA ILE A 86 -2.99 14.11 1.06
C ILE A 86 -1.62 14.70 1.49
N MET A 87 -0.53 14.38 0.76
CA MET A 87 0.79 15.02 0.87
C MET A 87 0.85 16.35 0.14
#